data_AF-A0AA40FGM2-F1
#
_entry.id   AF-A0AA40FGM2-F1
#
_cell.length_a   1.000
_cell.length_b   1.000
_cell.length_c   1.000
_cell.angle_alpha   90.00
_cell.angle_beta   90.00
_cell.angle_gamma   90.00
#
_symmetry.space_group_name_H-M   'P 1'
#
loop_
_entity.id
_entity.type
_entity.pdbx_description
1 polymer ?
#
loop_
_entity_poly.entity_id
_entity_poly.type
_entity_poly.pdbx_seq_one_letter_code
_entity_poly.pdbx_strand_id
1 'polypeptide(L)'
;MKKLCLCLLLQLCMFAVAQESILDSWAVRSFYRAYRRFLANNCGTKNEARMLRLRNENMFQDEIPLEVPFPCNVTGGRSPEVPESVHRLRPGDIDVIATMGDSITAGLGLTSINFLDLLVENRGIAGSIGGQETWRKYLTLPNILKEYNPKLIGYSYEDSTSIDPGAGLNVAEAGAMSIDMPYMAQHLVNKIKHDSRIDVNKHWKLITLMIGANDFCGNVCTASCPWSILEDHRKNLISSLRILRDNLPRTIVFVITPPHMKELVASRRGSDNMWIPYFYSMLFCSCMFALKYAHQRPIYYEVIERWQDMEEEITNYPEFNRNDFTVVFIPLLKRSSIPSFLNLPDLSYFAYDYFHFNQKSHALFAHGLWNGILEPIGNKSETWNHNTKHEKFLCPTSERPFLVTRGNSENIDET
;
A
#
# COMPACT_ATOMS: atom_id res chain seq x y z
N MET A 1 6.64 -2.31 54.42
CA MET A 1 5.49 -2.23 53.48
C MET A 1 5.73 -1.31 52.28
N LYS A 2 6.25 -0.08 52.40
CA LYS A 2 6.46 0.81 51.22
C LYS A 2 7.61 0.42 50.26
N LYS A 3 8.66 -0.27 50.73
CA LYS A 3 9.76 -0.76 49.86
C LYS A 3 9.45 -2.05 49.09
N LEU A 4 8.49 -2.85 49.58
CA LEU A 4 8.09 -4.12 48.96
C LEU A 4 7.11 -3.88 47.78
N CYS A 5 6.21 -2.88 47.91
CA CYS A 5 5.36 -2.43 46.79
C CYS A 5 6.18 -1.87 45.63
N LEU A 6 7.27 -1.16 45.90
CA LEU A 6 8.11 -0.58 44.83
C LEU A 6 8.90 -1.65 44.08
N CYS A 7 9.33 -2.73 44.75
CA CYS A 7 9.97 -3.87 44.08
C CYS A 7 8.99 -4.69 43.23
N LEU A 8 7.73 -4.83 43.67
CA LEU A 8 6.67 -5.50 42.89
C LEU A 8 6.22 -4.66 41.68
N LEU A 9 6.18 -3.31 41.81
CA LEU A 9 5.93 -2.41 40.69
C LEU A 9 7.11 -2.35 39.70
N LEU A 10 8.36 -2.45 40.18
CA LEU A 10 9.54 -2.53 39.31
C LEU A 10 9.69 -3.91 38.63
N GLN A 11 9.14 -4.99 39.21
CA GLN A 11 9.00 -6.28 38.54
C GLN A 11 7.87 -6.32 37.51
N LEU A 12 6.84 -5.47 37.64
CA LEU A 12 5.83 -5.25 36.59
C LEU A 12 6.35 -4.40 35.41
N CYS A 13 7.51 -3.75 35.57
CA CYS A 13 8.25 -3.07 34.49
C CYS A 13 9.30 -3.96 33.82
N MET A 14 9.26 -5.27 34.03
CA MET A 14 10.12 -6.23 33.34
C MET A 14 9.33 -6.86 32.19
N PHE A 15 9.71 -6.45 30.98
CA PHE A 15 9.48 -7.19 29.74
C PHE A 15 8.03 -7.31 29.28
N ALA A 16 7.57 -6.31 28.53
CA ALA A 16 6.72 -6.58 27.37
C ALA A 16 7.56 -7.32 26.30
N VAL A 17 8.03 -8.52 26.66
CA VAL A 17 8.46 -9.53 25.71
C VAL A 17 7.16 -10.14 25.23
N ALA A 18 6.91 -10.09 23.93
CA ALA A 18 5.81 -10.82 23.32
C ALA A 18 5.79 -12.25 23.91
N GLN A 19 4.75 -12.58 24.67
CA GLN A 19 4.67 -13.89 25.31
C GLN A 19 4.58 -14.93 24.21
N GLU A 20 5.61 -15.77 24.08
CA GLU A 20 5.52 -16.95 23.23
C GLU A 20 4.36 -17.81 23.74
N SER A 21 3.38 -18.02 22.86
CA SER A 21 2.19 -18.81 23.10
C SER A 21 2.31 -20.17 22.41
N ILE A 22 1.33 -21.05 22.63
CA ILE A 22 1.25 -22.31 21.88
C ILE A 22 1.15 -22.08 20.35
N LEU A 23 0.63 -20.92 19.92
CA LEU A 23 0.54 -20.53 18.51
C LEU A 23 1.93 -20.22 17.92
N ASP A 24 2.89 -19.86 18.77
CA ASP A 24 4.29 -19.61 18.41
C ASP A 24 5.13 -20.90 18.41
N SER A 25 4.54 -22.05 18.75
CA SER A 25 5.24 -23.33 18.65
C SER A 25 5.68 -23.61 17.21
N TRP A 26 6.83 -24.28 17.07
CA TRP A 26 7.34 -24.66 15.75
C TRP A 26 6.33 -25.49 14.94
N ALA A 27 5.58 -26.37 15.61
CA ALA A 27 4.56 -27.21 14.97
C ALA A 27 3.42 -26.38 14.39
N VAL A 28 2.84 -25.44 15.15
CA VAL A 28 1.76 -24.58 14.67
C VAL A 28 2.24 -23.67 13.55
N ARG A 29 3.42 -23.06 13.69
CA ARG A 29 4.03 -22.23 12.63
C ARG A 29 4.28 -23.03 11.35
N SER A 30 4.76 -24.26 11.47
CA SER A 30 5.03 -25.14 10.32
C SER A 30 3.73 -25.55 9.63
N PHE A 31 2.71 -25.93 10.39
CA PHE A 31 1.39 -26.22 9.86
C PHE A 31 0.77 -25.01 9.17
N TYR A 32 0.79 -23.85 9.81
CA TYR A 32 0.29 -22.60 9.25
C TYR A 32 0.98 -22.30 7.91
N ARG A 33 2.33 -22.36 7.86
CA ARG A 33 3.09 -22.16 6.61
C ARG A 33 2.70 -23.16 5.52
N ALA A 34 2.56 -24.44 5.87
CA ALA A 34 2.13 -25.47 4.92
C ALA A 34 0.72 -25.20 4.37
N TYR A 35 -0.20 -24.80 5.25
CA TYR A 35 -1.56 -24.42 4.89
C TYR A 35 -1.59 -23.18 3.98
N ARG A 36 -0.85 -22.11 4.32
CA ARG A 36 -0.74 -20.90 3.49
C ARG A 36 -0.18 -21.21 2.10
N ARG A 37 0.85 -22.05 2.01
CA ARG A 37 1.41 -22.50 0.72
C ARG A 37 0.43 -23.33 -0.08
N PHE A 38 -0.32 -24.22 0.58
CA PHE A 38 -1.38 -24.98 -0.07
C PHE A 38 -2.44 -24.04 -0.69
N LEU A 39 -2.90 -23.04 0.06
CA LEU A 39 -3.84 -22.04 -0.46
C LEU A 39 -3.25 -21.26 -1.64
N ALA A 40 -2.02 -20.74 -1.51
CA ALA A 40 -1.37 -19.98 -2.58
C ALA A 40 -1.21 -20.81 -3.87
N ASN A 41 -0.91 -22.11 -3.77
CA ASN A 41 -0.74 -22.96 -4.94
C ASN A 41 -2.08 -23.34 -5.62
N ASN A 42 -3.15 -23.54 -4.84
CA ASN A 42 -4.42 -24.07 -5.37
C ASN A 42 -5.46 -22.98 -5.66
N CYS A 43 -5.50 -21.94 -4.83
CA CYS A 43 -6.43 -20.82 -4.91
C CYS A 43 -5.77 -19.54 -5.46
N GLY A 44 -4.46 -19.55 -5.68
CA GLY A 44 -3.71 -18.40 -6.13
C GLY A 44 -3.46 -18.34 -7.64
N THR A 45 -2.51 -17.48 -8.02
CA THR A 45 -2.10 -17.18 -9.39
C THR A 45 -1.30 -18.30 -10.05
N LYS A 46 -0.74 -19.24 -9.27
CA LYS A 46 -0.04 -20.44 -9.79
C LYS A 46 -0.96 -21.45 -10.46
N ASN A 47 -2.26 -21.42 -10.15
CA ASN A 47 -3.23 -22.30 -10.77
C ASN A 47 -3.70 -21.71 -12.12
N GLU A 48 -2.97 -21.99 -13.19
CA GLU A 48 -3.25 -21.42 -14.52
C GLU A 48 -4.67 -21.73 -15.02
N ALA A 49 -5.16 -22.95 -14.80
CA ALA A 49 -6.52 -23.34 -15.22
C ALA A 49 -7.60 -22.53 -14.48
N ARG A 50 -7.37 -22.20 -13.20
CA ARG A 50 -8.22 -21.27 -12.45
C ARG A 50 -8.11 -19.86 -13.02
N MET A 51 -6.89 -19.36 -13.22
CA MET A 51 -6.68 -18.01 -13.73
C MET A 51 -7.26 -17.79 -15.13
N LEU A 52 -7.22 -18.79 -16.01
CA LEU A 52 -7.84 -18.73 -17.33
C LEU A 52 -9.36 -18.56 -17.25
N ARG A 53 -10.03 -19.23 -16.30
CA ARG A 53 -11.47 -19.06 -16.07
C ARG A 53 -11.78 -17.66 -15.56
N LEU A 54 -11.01 -17.21 -14.57
CA LEU A 54 -11.21 -15.91 -13.93
C LEU A 54 -10.99 -14.71 -14.87
N ARG A 55 -10.12 -14.85 -15.87
CA ARG A 55 -9.90 -13.78 -16.87
C ARG A 55 -11.11 -13.49 -17.74
N ASN A 56 -12.05 -14.44 -17.84
CA ASN A 56 -13.32 -14.21 -18.51
C ASN A 56 -14.33 -13.47 -17.61
N GLU A 57 -13.98 -13.23 -16.35
CA GLU A 57 -14.77 -12.44 -15.40
C GLU A 57 -14.19 -11.00 -15.37
N ASN A 58 -15.06 -9.99 -15.26
CA ASN A 58 -14.71 -8.55 -15.29
C ASN A 58 -13.96 -8.07 -14.03
N MET A 59 -13.10 -8.91 -13.45
CA MET A 59 -12.33 -8.67 -12.22
C MET A 59 -10.85 -8.42 -12.48
N PHE A 60 -10.41 -8.60 -13.73
CA PHE A 60 -9.04 -8.38 -14.18
C PHE A 60 -9.00 -7.19 -15.12
N GLN A 61 -7.83 -6.54 -15.20
CA GLN A 61 -7.56 -5.65 -16.31
C GLN A 61 -7.58 -6.44 -17.64
N ASP A 62 -7.90 -5.75 -18.72
CA ASP A 62 -7.71 -6.30 -20.06
C ASP A 62 -6.22 -6.55 -20.32
N GLU A 63 -5.89 -7.71 -20.89
CA GLU A 63 -4.52 -7.99 -21.31
C GLU A 63 -4.16 -7.15 -22.53
N ILE A 64 -2.97 -6.57 -22.50
CA ILE A 64 -2.48 -5.71 -23.58
C ILE A 64 -1.64 -6.57 -24.55
N PRO A 65 -1.95 -6.59 -25.86
CA PRO A 65 -1.21 -7.39 -26.84
C PRO A 65 0.28 -7.06 -26.91
N LEU A 66 1.10 -8.02 -27.35
CA LEU A 66 2.56 -7.86 -27.42
C LEU A 66 2.97 -6.77 -28.42
N GLU A 67 2.16 -6.57 -29.46
CA GLU A 67 2.36 -5.59 -30.53
C GLU A 67 2.13 -4.15 -30.04
N VAL A 68 1.42 -3.97 -28.93
CA VAL A 68 1.22 -2.65 -28.33
C VAL A 68 2.50 -2.27 -27.57
N PRO A 69 3.20 -1.20 -27.99
CA PRO A 69 4.40 -0.75 -27.31
C PRO A 69 4.04 -0.16 -25.95
N PHE A 70 5.01 -0.14 -25.03
CA PHE A 70 4.88 0.62 -23.80
C PHE A 70 4.66 2.12 -24.14
N PRO A 71 3.70 2.82 -23.50
CA PRO A 71 3.29 4.16 -23.92
C PRO A 71 4.37 5.24 -23.83
N CYS A 72 5.44 5.02 -23.07
CA CYS A 72 6.51 6.00 -22.89
C CYS A 72 7.77 5.64 -23.66
N ASN A 73 8.48 6.66 -24.12
CA ASN A 73 9.85 6.49 -24.59
C ASN A 73 10.78 6.28 -23.38
N VAL A 74 11.27 5.06 -23.20
CA VAL A 74 12.17 4.69 -22.10
C VAL A 74 13.64 5.06 -22.38
N THR A 75 13.95 5.53 -23.60
CA THR A 75 15.32 5.96 -23.97
C THR A 75 15.74 7.14 -23.12
N GLY A 76 16.86 7.01 -22.40
CA GLY A 76 17.31 8.02 -21.45
C GLY A 76 16.50 8.07 -20.15
N GLY A 77 15.63 7.09 -19.90
CA GLY A 77 14.84 6.99 -18.68
C GLY A 77 15.65 6.62 -17.43
N ARG A 78 16.90 6.15 -17.60
CA ARG A 78 17.91 6.03 -16.55
C ARG A 78 19.01 7.07 -16.78
N SER A 79 19.51 7.67 -15.71
CA SER A 79 20.59 8.66 -15.79
C SER A 79 21.91 8.01 -16.21
N PRO A 80 22.76 8.70 -17.01
CA PRO A 80 24.08 8.17 -17.39
C PRO A 80 25.00 7.92 -16.20
N GLU A 81 24.87 8.75 -15.17
CA GLU A 81 25.57 8.63 -13.88
C GLU A 81 24.54 8.52 -12.76
N VAL A 82 24.86 7.78 -11.71
CA VAL A 82 23.98 7.63 -10.55
C VAL A 82 23.82 9.00 -9.89
N PRO A 83 22.61 9.58 -9.83
CA PRO A 83 22.42 10.91 -9.29
C PRO A 83 22.77 10.94 -7.80
N GLU A 84 23.33 12.05 -7.33
CA GLU A 84 23.61 12.25 -5.89
C GLU A 84 22.39 12.76 -5.13
N SER A 85 21.51 13.50 -5.81
CA SER A 85 20.29 14.07 -5.23
C SER A 85 19.04 13.33 -5.68
N VAL A 86 18.16 13.07 -4.72
CA VAL A 86 16.83 12.47 -4.90
C VAL A 86 15.96 13.32 -5.83
N HIS A 87 16.23 14.62 -5.90
CA HIS A 87 15.55 15.59 -6.76
C HIS A 87 15.93 15.46 -8.25
N ARG A 88 16.89 14.60 -8.59
CA ARG A 88 17.34 14.33 -9.96
C ARG A 88 17.14 12.87 -10.39
N LEU A 89 16.29 12.13 -9.68
CA LEU A 89 15.98 10.76 -10.03
C LEU A 89 15.09 10.68 -11.25
N ARG A 90 15.54 9.96 -12.27
CA ARG A 90 14.68 9.47 -13.36
C ARG A 90 14.07 8.13 -12.95
N PRO A 91 12.97 7.66 -13.58
CA PRO A 91 12.37 6.37 -13.20
C PRO A 91 13.34 5.19 -13.23
N GLY A 92 14.26 5.17 -14.21
CA GLY A 92 15.25 4.11 -14.35
C GLY A 92 16.37 4.16 -13.31
N ASP A 93 16.50 5.22 -12.52
CA ASP A 93 17.48 5.32 -11.44
C ASP A 93 17.04 4.57 -10.18
N ILE A 94 15.76 4.19 -10.07
CA ILE A 94 15.27 3.38 -8.96
C ILE A 94 15.78 1.95 -9.11
N ASP A 95 16.59 1.51 -8.14
CA ASP A 95 17.19 0.18 -8.13
C ASP A 95 16.39 -0.79 -7.24
N VAL A 96 15.81 -0.29 -6.15
CA VAL A 96 15.06 -1.08 -5.18
C VAL A 96 13.67 -0.48 -4.98
N ILE A 97 12.65 -1.33 -5.00
CA ILE A 97 11.29 -0.98 -4.60
C ILE A 97 10.87 -1.76 -3.37
N ALA A 98 10.19 -1.10 -2.44
CA ALA A 98 9.65 -1.69 -1.22
C ALA A 98 8.31 -1.07 -0.84
N THR A 99 7.56 -1.73 0.04
CA THR A 99 6.31 -1.17 0.55
C THR A 99 6.03 -1.56 1.99
N MET A 100 5.32 -0.68 2.68
CA MET A 100 4.75 -0.87 4.01
C MET A 100 3.25 -0.59 3.92
N GLY A 101 2.43 -1.37 4.63
CA GLY A 101 0.99 -1.15 4.58
C GLY A 101 0.15 -2.23 5.24
N ASP A 102 -1.13 -2.25 4.90
CA ASP A 102 -2.10 -3.22 5.38
C ASP A 102 -2.46 -4.29 4.33
N SER A 103 -3.65 -4.89 4.45
CA SER A 103 -4.18 -5.92 3.55
C SER A 103 -4.33 -5.46 2.10
N ILE A 104 -4.57 -4.17 1.84
CA ILE A 104 -4.64 -3.66 0.45
C ILE A 104 -3.23 -3.72 -0.15
N THR A 105 -2.23 -3.23 0.57
CA THR A 105 -0.83 -3.24 0.12
C THR A 105 -0.25 -4.66 0.02
N ALA A 106 -0.70 -5.59 0.86
CA ALA A 106 -0.37 -7.02 0.75
C ALA A 106 -1.05 -7.71 -0.45
N GLY A 107 -2.05 -7.08 -1.06
CA GLY A 107 -2.83 -7.69 -2.13
C GLY A 107 -3.69 -8.84 -1.63
N LEU A 108 -4.43 -8.67 -0.54
CA LEU A 108 -5.31 -9.71 -0.01
C LEU A 108 -6.49 -9.97 -0.98
N GLY A 109 -6.62 -11.20 -1.46
CA GLY A 109 -7.80 -11.67 -2.17
C GLY A 109 -8.04 -11.05 -3.55
N LEU A 110 -7.02 -10.52 -4.24
CA LEU A 110 -7.17 -9.83 -5.54
C LEU A 110 -7.87 -10.67 -6.61
N THR A 111 -7.70 -11.99 -6.54
CA THR A 111 -8.25 -12.94 -7.52
C THR A 111 -9.44 -13.73 -6.96
N SER A 112 -10.00 -13.33 -5.82
CA SER A 112 -10.97 -14.15 -5.08
C SER A 112 -12.36 -14.23 -5.73
N ILE A 113 -12.91 -15.44 -5.76
CA ILE A 113 -14.32 -15.72 -6.14
C ILE A 113 -15.09 -16.49 -5.07
N ASN A 114 -14.43 -16.79 -3.95
CA ASN A 114 -15.02 -17.47 -2.81
C ASN A 114 -14.24 -17.12 -1.53
N PHE A 115 -14.75 -17.56 -0.39
CA PHE A 115 -14.19 -17.26 0.93
C PHE A 115 -12.77 -17.80 1.15
N LEU A 116 -12.42 -18.97 0.61
CA LEU A 116 -11.08 -19.53 0.78
C LEU A 116 -10.03 -18.73 0.01
N ASP A 117 -10.39 -18.23 -1.17
CA ASP A 117 -9.50 -17.41 -1.98
C ASP A 117 -9.16 -16.08 -1.30
N LEU A 118 -10.05 -15.53 -0.48
CA LEU A 118 -9.80 -14.30 0.30
C LEU A 118 -8.66 -14.44 1.31
N LEU A 119 -8.29 -15.68 1.65
CA LEU A 119 -7.12 -15.92 2.48
C LEU A 119 -5.82 -15.77 1.70
N VAL A 120 -5.81 -15.79 0.37
CA VAL A 120 -4.58 -15.69 -0.42
C VAL A 120 -4.10 -14.24 -0.51
N GLU A 121 -2.82 -14.01 -0.20
CA GLU A 121 -2.16 -12.72 -0.43
C GLU A 121 -1.48 -12.75 -1.80
N ASN A 122 -2.08 -12.09 -2.77
CA ASN A 122 -1.63 -11.97 -4.15
C ASN A 122 -0.55 -10.88 -4.30
N ARG A 123 0.47 -10.89 -3.42
CA ARG A 123 1.54 -9.87 -3.36
C ARG A 123 2.21 -9.66 -4.72
N GLY A 124 2.44 -10.74 -5.48
CA GLY A 124 3.05 -10.72 -6.81
C GLY A 124 2.34 -9.82 -7.83
N ILE A 125 1.05 -9.53 -7.64
CA ILE A 125 0.23 -8.71 -8.54
C ILE A 125 -0.40 -7.51 -7.82
N ALA A 126 0.05 -7.17 -6.61
CA ALA A 126 -0.42 -6.00 -5.87
C ALA A 126 0.06 -4.70 -6.54
N GLY A 127 -0.84 -3.73 -6.73
CA GLY A 127 -0.57 -2.52 -7.52
C GLY A 127 0.69 -1.72 -7.14
N SER A 128 1.07 -1.64 -5.86
CA SER A 128 2.24 -0.87 -5.41
C SER A 128 3.58 -1.61 -5.46
N ILE A 129 3.59 -2.95 -5.50
CA ILE A 129 4.81 -3.75 -5.25
C ILE A 129 4.89 -5.09 -5.98
N GLY A 130 3.83 -5.53 -6.64
CA GLY A 130 3.82 -6.75 -7.43
C GLY A 130 4.66 -6.61 -8.70
N GLY A 131 5.52 -7.59 -9.01
CA GLY A 131 6.35 -7.64 -10.19
C GLY A 131 6.23 -8.96 -10.97
N GLN A 132 5.21 -9.76 -10.64
CA GLN A 132 4.84 -10.95 -11.40
C GLN A 132 4.41 -10.54 -12.82
N GLU A 133 4.90 -11.28 -13.81
CA GLU A 133 4.63 -11.03 -15.24
C GLU A 133 5.05 -9.60 -15.68
N THR A 134 4.29 -8.98 -16.58
CA THR A 134 4.55 -7.65 -17.14
C THR A 134 3.33 -6.74 -17.00
N TRP A 135 3.48 -5.45 -17.27
CA TRP A 135 2.41 -4.45 -17.20
C TRP A 135 1.23 -4.78 -18.11
N ARG A 136 1.49 -5.57 -19.17
CA ARG A 136 0.47 -6.05 -20.11
C ARG A 136 -0.55 -6.97 -19.47
N LYS A 137 -0.11 -7.80 -18.52
CA LYS A 137 -0.93 -8.79 -17.84
C LYS A 137 -1.38 -8.31 -16.46
N TYR A 138 -0.47 -7.64 -15.74
CA TYR A 138 -0.72 -7.04 -14.44
C TYR A 138 -0.01 -5.69 -14.37
N LEU A 139 -0.76 -4.60 -14.46
CA LEU A 139 -0.26 -3.25 -14.29
C LEU A 139 -0.01 -3.00 -12.82
N THR A 140 1.25 -2.79 -12.49
CA THR A 140 1.75 -2.51 -11.14
C THR A 140 2.90 -1.51 -11.25
N LEU A 141 3.19 -0.80 -10.17
CA LEU A 141 4.30 0.15 -10.14
C LEU A 141 5.65 -0.51 -10.51
N PRO A 142 6.03 -1.69 -9.97
CA PRO A 142 7.24 -2.38 -10.43
C PRO A 142 7.21 -2.79 -11.90
N ASN A 143 6.07 -3.24 -12.44
CA ASN A 143 5.98 -3.63 -13.84
C ASN A 143 6.14 -2.43 -14.79
N ILE A 144 5.79 -1.22 -14.36
CA ILE A 144 6.09 0.02 -15.06
C ILE A 144 7.60 0.35 -14.93
N LEU A 145 8.14 0.33 -13.71
CA LEU A 145 9.55 0.65 -13.46
C LEU A 145 10.53 -0.30 -14.16
N LYS A 146 10.17 -1.57 -14.36
CA LYS A 146 10.97 -2.56 -15.09
C LYS A 146 11.20 -2.17 -16.56
N GLU A 147 10.31 -1.40 -17.18
CA GLU A 147 10.49 -0.87 -18.54
C GLU A 147 11.63 0.19 -18.59
N TYR A 148 11.86 0.90 -17.47
CA TYR A 148 12.95 1.87 -17.33
C TYR A 148 14.24 1.26 -16.73
N ASN A 149 14.10 0.29 -15.84
CA ASN A 149 15.19 -0.46 -15.21
C ASN A 149 14.86 -1.96 -15.09
N PRO A 150 15.29 -2.80 -16.05
CA PRO A 150 15.08 -4.24 -15.99
C PRO A 150 15.77 -4.94 -14.82
N LYS A 151 16.72 -4.27 -14.13
CA LYS A 151 17.45 -4.78 -12.96
C LYS A 151 16.81 -4.37 -11.63
N LEU A 152 15.60 -3.80 -11.65
CA LEU A 152 14.85 -3.48 -10.43
C LEU A 152 14.76 -4.72 -9.53
N ILE A 153 14.94 -4.54 -8.22
CA ILE A 153 14.79 -5.59 -7.20
C ILE A 153 13.87 -5.15 -6.07
N GLY A 154 13.45 -6.10 -5.24
CA GLY A 154 12.63 -5.86 -4.05
C GLY A 154 11.12 -6.04 -4.23
N TYR A 155 10.62 -6.06 -5.47
CA TYR A 155 9.20 -6.37 -5.74
C TYR A 155 8.82 -7.80 -5.33
N SER A 156 7.54 -8.00 -5.01
CA SER A 156 6.96 -9.33 -4.82
C SER A 156 6.76 -10.01 -6.17
N TYR A 157 7.04 -11.30 -6.32
CA TYR A 157 6.95 -11.99 -7.62
C TYR A 157 5.99 -13.18 -7.65
N GLU A 158 5.37 -13.51 -6.52
CA GLU A 158 4.37 -14.58 -6.41
C GLU A 158 3.41 -14.32 -5.25
N ASP A 159 2.33 -15.10 -5.21
CA ASP A 159 1.46 -15.21 -4.03
C ASP A 159 2.26 -15.71 -2.83
N SER A 160 2.23 -14.94 -1.75
CA SER A 160 3.15 -15.14 -0.63
C SER A 160 2.66 -14.42 0.62
N THR A 161 3.05 -14.95 1.79
CA THR A 161 2.95 -14.18 3.04
C THR A 161 4.20 -13.32 3.22
N SER A 162 4.15 -12.31 4.08
CA SER A 162 5.27 -11.37 4.36
C SER A 162 6.61 -12.04 4.71
N ILE A 163 6.56 -13.24 5.28
CA ILE A 163 7.72 -14.03 5.70
C ILE A 163 8.28 -14.94 4.60
N ASP A 164 7.55 -15.15 3.52
CA ASP A 164 8.00 -15.97 2.40
C ASP A 164 8.97 -15.16 1.51
N PRO A 165 9.98 -15.80 0.90
CA PRO A 165 10.89 -15.12 -0.03
C PRO A 165 10.17 -14.42 -1.20
N GLY A 166 9.05 -15.00 -1.66
CA GLY A 166 8.18 -14.46 -2.71
C GLY A 166 7.62 -13.06 -2.46
N ALA A 167 7.55 -12.65 -1.19
CA ALA A 167 7.06 -11.33 -0.82
C ALA A 167 8.07 -10.21 -1.13
N GLY A 168 9.35 -10.53 -1.34
CA GLY A 168 10.40 -9.53 -1.54
C GLY A 168 10.50 -8.56 -0.35
N LEU A 169 10.42 -7.27 -0.65
CA LEU A 169 10.40 -6.16 0.32
C LEU A 169 8.99 -5.60 0.55
N ASN A 170 7.95 -6.37 0.24
CA ASN A 170 6.60 -6.09 0.73
C ASN A 170 6.48 -6.55 2.18
N VAL A 171 6.58 -5.60 3.12
CA VAL A 171 6.41 -5.85 4.56
C VAL A 171 5.03 -5.48 5.08
N ALA A 172 4.06 -5.24 4.19
CA ALA A 172 2.68 -4.99 4.57
C ALA A 172 2.06 -6.23 5.23
N GLU A 173 1.16 -6.02 6.18
CA GLU A 173 0.50 -7.10 6.92
C GLU A 173 -1.01 -6.88 6.99
N ALA A 174 -1.78 -7.94 6.75
CA ALA A 174 -3.23 -7.86 6.90
C ALA A 174 -3.62 -7.50 8.33
N GLY A 175 -4.48 -6.49 8.49
CA GLY A 175 -4.91 -6.00 9.80
C GLY A 175 -3.96 -4.99 10.47
N ALA A 176 -2.82 -4.67 9.85
CA ALA A 176 -1.89 -3.67 10.39
C ALA A 176 -2.56 -2.30 10.55
N MET A 177 -2.22 -1.62 11.64
CA MET A 177 -2.68 -0.27 11.97
C MET A 177 -1.48 0.69 12.08
N SER A 178 -1.75 1.96 12.33
CA SER A 178 -0.70 2.97 12.52
C SER A 178 0.33 2.59 13.58
N ILE A 179 -0.10 1.93 14.66
CA ILE A 179 0.78 1.48 15.75
C ILE A 179 1.87 0.50 15.30
N ASP A 180 1.65 -0.23 14.21
CA ASP A 180 2.59 -1.22 13.68
C ASP A 180 3.66 -0.60 12.78
N MET A 181 3.45 0.64 12.31
CA MET A 181 4.32 1.29 11.33
C MET A 181 5.78 1.40 11.78
N PRO A 182 6.12 1.77 13.04
CA PRO A 182 7.51 1.85 13.46
C PRO A 182 8.21 0.49 13.43
N TYR A 183 7.51 -0.59 13.81
CA TYR A 183 8.04 -1.95 13.71
C TYR A 183 8.22 -2.37 12.25
N MET A 184 7.24 -2.11 11.38
CA MET A 184 7.34 -2.39 9.94
C MET A 184 8.53 -1.64 9.31
N ALA A 185 8.78 -0.38 9.69
CA ALA A 185 9.91 0.40 9.20
C ALA A 185 11.23 -0.24 9.62
N GLN A 186 11.37 -0.62 10.90
CA GLN A 186 12.57 -1.28 11.40
C GLN A 186 12.79 -2.65 10.73
N HIS A 187 11.71 -3.40 10.53
CA HIS A 187 11.76 -4.70 9.85
C HIS A 187 12.20 -4.54 8.38
N LEU A 188 11.66 -3.55 7.67
CA LEU A 188 12.05 -3.26 6.29
C LEU A 188 13.53 -2.83 6.19
N VAL A 189 13.98 -1.94 7.08
CA VAL A 189 15.41 -1.55 7.19
C VAL A 189 16.28 -2.78 7.35
N ASN A 190 15.89 -3.70 8.24
CA ASN A 190 16.65 -4.92 8.47
C ASN A 190 16.65 -5.81 7.22
N LYS A 191 15.51 -6.02 6.56
CA LYS A 191 15.45 -6.80 5.30
C LYS A 191 16.35 -6.19 4.22
N ILE A 192 16.32 -4.87 4.04
CA ILE A 192 17.16 -4.17 3.06
C ILE A 192 18.65 -4.35 3.38
N LYS A 193 19.05 -4.20 4.64
CA LYS A 193 20.46 -4.35 5.07
C LYS A 193 20.99 -5.79 4.96
N HIS A 194 20.12 -6.80 5.03
CA HIS A 194 20.50 -8.22 4.93
C HIS A 194 20.40 -8.80 3.51
N ASP A 195 19.77 -8.08 2.57
CA ASP A 195 19.71 -8.52 1.18
C ASP A 195 21.02 -8.18 0.47
N SER A 196 21.83 -9.21 0.18
CA SER A 196 23.15 -9.06 -0.44
C SER A 196 23.11 -8.48 -1.86
N ARG A 197 21.92 -8.37 -2.47
CA ARG A 197 21.73 -7.74 -3.79
C ARG A 197 21.65 -6.21 -3.69
N ILE A 198 21.48 -5.66 -2.49
CA ILE A 198 21.26 -4.23 -2.25
C ILE A 198 22.52 -3.59 -1.67
N ASP A 199 23.16 -2.70 -2.43
CA ASP A 199 24.13 -1.75 -1.87
C ASP A 199 23.36 -0.58 -1.25
N VAL A 200 23.16 -0.63 0.07
CA VAL A 200 22.36 0.36 0.82
C VAL A 200 22.82 1.80 0.60
N ASN A 201 24.10 2.03 0.32
CA ASN A 201 24.68 3.37 0.19
C ASN A 201 24.73 3.88 -1.25
N LYS A 202 24.56 3.00 -2.25
CA LYS A 202 24.63 3.36 -3.67
C LYS A 202 23.30 3.25 -4.40
N HIS A 203 22.51 2.24 -4.09
CA HIS A 203 21.23 2.01 -4.75
C HIS A 203 20.18 3.02 -4.28
N TRP A 204 19.41 3.55 -5.22
CA TRP A 204 18.24 4.36 -4.91
C TRP A 204 17.04 3.48 -4.59
N LYS A 205 16.34 3.81 -3.50
CA LYS A 205 15.18 3.05 -3.01
C LYS A 205 13.92 3.88 -3.12
N LEU A 206 12.87 3.28 -3.68
CA LEU A 206 11.51 3.81 -3.67
C LEU A 206 10.69 2.99 -2.68
N ILE A 207 10.16 3.65 -1.65
CA ILE A 207 9.30 3.02 -0.64
C ILE A 207 7.91 3.63 -0.73
N THR A 208 6.87 2.80 -0.83
CA THR A 208 5.48 3.24 -0.68
C THR A 208 4.95 2.90 0.70
N LEU A 209 4.10 3.76 1.27
CA LEU A 209 3.49 3.58 2.58
C LEU A 209 2.00 3.94 2.50
N MET A 210 1.12 3.00 2.86
CA MET A 210 -0.32 3.23 2.94
C MET A 210 -0.91 2.46 4.13
N ILE A 211 -1.40 3.18 5.14
CA ILE A 211 -2.01 2.66 6.37
C ILE A 211 -3.16 3.58 6.79
N GLY A 212 -4.15 3.01 7.48
CA GLY A 212 -5.16 3.76 8.22
C GLY A 212 -6.55 3.14 8.16
N ALA A 213 -6.81 2.29 7.15
CA ALA A 213 -8.10 1.65 6.98
C ALA A 213 -8.53 0.86 8.23
N ASN A 214 -7.61 0.10 8.82
CA ASN A 214 -7.86 -0.68 10.04
C ASN A 214 -8.05 0.21 11.28
N ASP A 215 -7.34 1.34 11.38
CA ASP A 215 -7.54 2.33 12.46
C ASP A 215 -8.98 2.88 12.42
N PHE A 216 -9.49 3.20 11.22
CA PHE A 216 -10.87 3.68 11.04
C PHE A 216 -11.91 2.57 11.26
N CYS A 217 -11.59 1.35 10.85
CA CYS A 217 -12.51 0.23 10.85
C CYS A 217 -12.68 -0.43 12.22
N GLY A 218 -11.61 -0.48 13.01
CA GLY A 218 -11.58 -1.19 14.29
C GLY A 218 -11.31 -0.31 15.51
N ASN A 219 -10.57 0.81 15.38
CA ASN A 219 -10.07 1.54 16.53
C ASN A 219 -10.83 2.85 16.83
N VAL A 220 -11.30 3.57 15.80
CA VAL A 220 -11.94 4.90 15.96
C VAL A 220 -13.13 4.91 16.93
N CYS A 221 -13.86 3.80 17.05
CA CYS A 221 -15.02 3.66 17.94
C CYS A 221 -14.69 2.99 19.30
N THR A 222 -13.48 2.46 19.47
CA THR A 222 -13.02 1.83 20.71
C THR A 222 -12.06 2.72 21.50
N ALA A 223 -11.43 3.69 20.83
CA ALA A 223 -10.62 4.71 21.49
C ALA A 223 -11.45 5.54 22.47
N SER A 224 -10.83 6.06 23.53
CA SER A 224 -11.50 6.91 24.52
C SER A 224 -12.09 8.18 23.90
N CYS A 225 -11.50 8.65 22.81
CA CYS A 225 -11.99 9.74 21.96
C CYS A 225 -11.63 9.42 20.50
N PRO A 226 -12.55 9.52 19.53
CA PRO A 226 -12.25 9.26 18.11
C PRO A 226 -11.05 10.06 17.59
N TRP A 227 -10.91 11.31 18.04
CA TRP A 227 -9.82 12.21 17.64
C TRP A 227 -8.44 11.76 18.17
N SER A 228 -8.38 10.92 19.20
CA SER A 228 -7.10 10.48 19.77
C SER A 228 -6.27 9.62 18.81
N ILE A 229 -6.91 8.93 17.86
CA ILE A 229 -6.19 8.13 16.86
C ILE A 229 -5.29 8.99 15.95
N LEU A 230 -5.61 10.29 15.80
CA LEU A 230 -4.80 11.22 15.02
C LEU A 230 -3.44 11.47 15.70
N GLU A 231 -3.44 11.65 17.02
CA GLU A 231 -2.21 11.89 17.77
C GLU A 231 -1.31 10.65 17.80
N ASP A 232 -1.92 9.46 17.88
CA ASP A 232 -1.18 8.21 17.80
C ASP A 232 -0.59 8.02 16.40
N HIS A 233 -1.37 8.23 15.34
CA HIS A 233 -0.86 8.17 13.97
C HIS A 233 0.24 9.19 13.70
N ARG A 234 0.08 10.44 14.17
CA ARG A 234 1.11 11.49 14.04
C ARG A 234 2.45 11.00 14.59
N LYS A 235 2.45 10.44 15.81
CA LYS A 235 3.65 9.90 16.45
C LYS A 235 4.23 8.73 15.65
N ASN A 236 3.38 7.80 15.23
CA ASN A 236 3.80 6.59 14.54
C ASN A 236 4.35 6.88 13.14
N LEU A 237 3.72 7.76 12.36
CA LEU A 237 4.19 8.18 11.05
C LEU A 237 5.53 8.91 11.14
N ILE A 238 5.65 9.90 12.04
CA ILE A 238 6.92 10.63 12.25
C ILE A 238 8.03 9.65 12.67
N SER A 239 7.75 8.75 13.62
CA SER A 239 8.72 7.75 14.07
C SER A 239 9.16 6.84 12.92
N SER A 240 8.22 6.36 12.12
CA SER A 240 8.50 5.46 10.98
C SER A 240 9.35 6.15 9.91
N LEU A 241 8.99 7.38 9.53
CA LEU A 241 9.74 8.16 8.55
C LEU A 241 11.15 8.48 9.04
N ARG A 242 11.33 8.76 10.35
CA ARG A 242 12.66 8.94 10.96
C ARG A 242 13.48 7.65 10.93
N ILE A 243 12.89 6.50 11.26
CA ILE A 243 13.57 5.19 11.16
C ILE A 243 14.08 4.95 9.74
N LEU A 244 13.24 5.17 8.72
CA LEU A 244 13.64 5.03 7.31
C LEU A 244 14.76 6.02 6.96
N ARG A 245 14.59 7.31 7.26
CA ARG A 245 15.55 8.37 6.96
C ARG A 245 16.92 8.13 7.58
N ASP A 246 16.94 7.74 8.86
CA ASP A 246 18.18 7.63 9.62
C ASP A 246 18.95 6.33 9.30
N ASN A 247 18.33 5.38 8.60
CA ASN A 247 18.92 4.08 8.29
C ASN A 247 19.07 3.76 6.80
N LEU A 248 18.37 4.48 5.92
CA LEU A 248 18.34 4.21 4.48
C LEU A 248 18.64 5.52 3.71
N PRO A 249 19.92 5.85 3.48
CA PRO A 249 20.28 6.97 2.60
C PRO A 249 19.80 6.68 1.17
N ARG A 250 19.76 7.66 0.27
CA ARG A 250 19.28 7.46 -1.11
C ARG A 250 17.88 6.85 -1.21
N THR A 251 16.90 7.44 -0.52
CA THR A 251 15.54 6.91 -0.45
C THR A 251 14.50 7.99 -0.76
N ILE A 252 13.55 7.66 -1.63
CA ILE A 252 12.31 8.41 -1.79
C ILE A 252 11.15 7.61 -1.19
N VAL A 253 10.35 8.25 -0.35
CA VAL A 253 9.17 7.65 0.28
C VAL A 253 7.91 8.33 -0.24
N PHE A 254 6.98 7.55 -0.78
CA PHE A 254 5.66 8.00 -1.15
C PHE A 254 4.66 7.58 -0.08
N VAL A 255 4.11 8.56 0.65
CA VAL A 255 3.03 8.34 1.61
C VAL A 255 1.72 8.49 0.86
N ILE A 256 1.03 7.37 0.67
CA ILE A 256 -0.24 7.29 -0.05
C ILE A 256 -1.35 7.32 1.00
N THR A 257 -2.26 8.27 0.85
CA THR A 257 -3.34 8.41 1.82
C THR A 257 -4.37 7.28 1.66
N PRO A 258 -4.92 6.73 2.76
CA PRO A 258 -5.95 5.70 2.67
C PRO A 258 -7.26 6.25 2.08
N PRO A 259 -8.11 5.39 1.48
CA PRO A 259 -9.38 5.83 0.91
C PRO A 259 -10.36 6.31 1.99
N HIS A 260 -11.15 7.32 1.66
CA HIS A 260 -12.21 7.79 2.56
C HIS A 260 -13.36 6.76 2.63
N MET A 261 -13.66 6.26 3.83
CA MET A 261 -14.58 5.13 4.03
C MET A 261 -16.06 5.43 3.71
N LYS A 262 -16.43 6.71 3.54
CA LYS A 262 -17.80 7.12 3.23
C LYS A 262 -18.37 6.47 1.97
N GLU A 263 -17.55 6.37 0.92
CA GLU A 263 -17.98 5.77 -0.34
C GLU A 263 -18.24 4.27 -0.16
N LEU A 264 -17.37 3.57 0.57
CA LEU A 264 -17.57 2.16 0.89
C LEU A 264 -18.83 1.94 1.75
N VAL A 265 -19.08 2.80 2.76
CA VAL A 265 -20.32 2.75 3.55
C VAL A 265 -21.54 3.03 2.69
N ALA A 266 -21.47 4.02 1.79
CA ALA A 266 -22.56 4.36 0.88
C ALA A 266 -22.85 3.21 -0.10
N SER A 267 -21.82 2.47 -0.54
CA SER A 267 -21.97 1.35 -1.46
C SER A 267 -22.78 0.18 -0.89
N ARG A 268 -22.98 0.13 0.44
CA ARG A 268 -23.80 -0.89 1.10
C ARG A 268 -25.29 -0.56 1.12
N ARG A 269 -25.70 0.66 0.78
CA ARG A 269 -27.11 1.03 0.79
C ARG A 269 -27.86 0.20 -0.25
N GLY A 270 -28.82 -0.62 0.20
CA GLY A 270 -29.62 -1.48 -0.67
C GLY A 270 -29.00 -2.84 -1.00
N SER A 271 -27.82 -3.16 -0.47
CA SER A 271 -27.17 -4.48 -0.56
C SER A 271 -27.29 -5.29 0.75
N ASP A 272 -28.22 -4.90 1.64
CA ASP A 272 -28.46 -5.52 2.96
C ASP A 272 -28.83 -7.02 2.90
N ASN A 273 -29.21 -7.52 1.71
CA ASN A 273 -29.52 -8.93 1.48
C ASN A 273 -28.28 -9.79 1.15
N MET A 274 -27.08 -9.21 1.04
CA MET A 274 -25.85 -9.94 0.75
C MET A 274 -25.09 -10.27 2.03
N TRP A 275 -25.11 -11.55 2.43
CA TRP A 275 -24.52 -12.00 3.70
C TRP A 275 -23.00 -11.83 3.79
N ILE A 276 -22.27 -11.99 2.68
CA ILE A 276 -20.80 -11.89 2.63
C ILE A 276 -20.31 -10.47 2.96
N PRO A 277 -20.72 -9.42 2.22
CA PRO A 277 -20.29 -8.07 2.54
C PRO A 277 -20.75 -7.62 3.93
N TYR A 278 -21.94 -8.04 4.38
CA TYR A 278 -22.38 -7.77 5.75
C TYR A 278 -21.45 -8.42 6.78
N PHE A 279 -21.14 -9.71 6.63
CA PHE A 279 -20.26 -10.44 7.54
C PHE A 279 -18.86 -9.81 7.61
N TYR A 280 -18.25 -9.50 6.46
CA TYR A 280 -16.92 -8.88 6.41
C TYR A 280 -16.91 -7.47 7.00
N SER A 281 -17.88 -6.63 6.63
CA SER A 281 -18.01 -5.28 7.18
C SER A 281 -18.19 -5.29 8.70
N MET A 282 -18.97 -6.23 9.24
CA MET A 282 -19.17 -6.34 10.69
C MET A 282 -17.96 -6.92 11.42
N LEU A 283 -17.25 -7.88 10.82
CA LEU A 283 -16.09 -8.51 11.46
C LEU A 283 -14.85 -7.61 11.43
N PHE A 284 -14.57 -6.99 10.29
CA PHE A 284 -13.32 -6.26 10.08
C PHE A 284 -13.48 -4.74 10.13
N CYS A 285 -14.70 -4.20 10.02
CA CYS A 285 -14.93 -2.75 9.97
C CYS A 285 -16.16 -2.29 10.77
N SER A 286 -16.37 -2.90 11.94
CA SER A 286 -17.58 -2.65 12.75
C SER A 286 -17.80 -1.18 13.09
N CYS A 287 -16.74 -0.36 13.29
CA CYS A 287 -16.89 1.06 13.61
C CYS A 287 -17.62 1.85 12.53
N MET A 288 -17.48 1.46 11.25
CA MET A 288 -18.09 2.18 10.12
C MET A 288 -19.45 1.61 9.70
N PHE A 289 -19.71 0.33 9.99
CA PHE A 289 -20.90 -0.37 9.49
C PHE A 289 -21.95 -0.68 10.57
N ALA A 290 -21.55 -0.90 11.82
CA ALA A 290 -22.49 -1.31 12.85
C ALA A 290 -23.49 -0.20 13.18
N LEU A 291 -24.78 -0.56 13.29
CA LEU A 291 -25.86 0.37 13.63
C LEU A 291 -25.62 1.11 14.95
N LYS A 292 -24.94 0.46 15.90
CA LYS A 292 -24.52 1.06 17.18
C LYS A 292 -23.78 2.38 17.01
N TYR A 293 -22.93 2.49 15.98
CA TYR A 293 -22.08 3.67 15.74
C TYR A 293 -22.65 4.61 14.68
N ALA A 294 -23.87 4.35 14.17
CA ALA A 294 -24.44 5.10 13.05
C ALA A 294 -24.48 6.62 13.28
N HIS A 295 -24.74 7.05 14.51
CA HIS A 295 -24.79 8.46 14.92
C HIS A 295 -23.41 9.12 15.05
N GLN A 296 -22.35 8.34 15.23
CA GLN A 296 -20.97 8.84 15.36
C GLN A 296 -20.23 8.89 14.02
N ARG A 297 -20.74 8.21 12.98
CA ARG A 297 -20.10 8.16 11.65
C ARG A 297 -19.75 9.53 11.04
N PRO A 298 -20.58 10.59 11.16
CA PRO A 298 -20.18 11.91 10.67
C PRO A 298 -18.86 12.39 11.29
N ILE A 299 -18.68 12.20 12.61
CA ILE A 299 -17.43 12.53 13.32
C ILE A 299 -16.29 11.65 12.81
N TYR A 300 -16.54 10.36 12.53
CA TYR A 300 -15.49 9.48 11.99
C TYR A 300 -15.03 9.90 10.60
N TYR A 301 -15.93 10.42 9.76
CA TYR A 301 -15.55 10.99 8.47
C TYR A 301 -14.67 12.23 8.64
N GLU A 302 -15.01 13.14 9.55
CA GLU A 302 -14.17 14.30 9.86
C GLU A 302 -12.77 13.89 10.39
N VAL A 303 -12.71 12.82 11.20
CA VAL A 303 -11.43 12.26 11.67
C VAL A 303 -10.60 11.71 10.50
N ILE A 304 -11.22 11.02 9.53
CA ILE A 304 -10.52 10.52 8.34
C ILE A 304 -10.02 11.68 7.48
N GLU A 305 -10.84 12.70 7.22
CA GLU A 305 -10.42 13.90 6.48
C GLU A 305 -9.21 14.56 7.16
N ARG A 306 -9.27 14.73 8.49
CA ARG A 306 -8.16 15.30 9.26
C ARG A 306 -6.91 14.41 9.24
N TRP A 307 -7.07 13.09 9.21
CA TRP A 307 -5.95 12.15 9.08
C TRP A 307 -5.21 12.36 7.76
N GLN A 308 -5.94 12.45 6.65
CA GLN A 308 -5.37 12.64 5.31
C GLN A 308 -4.64 13.99 5.21
N ASP A 309 -5.23 15.07 5.74
CA ASP A 309 -4.58 16.39 5.79
C ASP A 309 -3.33 16.40 6.69
N MET A 310 -3.38 15.68 7.81
CA MET A 310 -2.24 15.55 8.72
C MET A 310 -1.07 14.79 8.09
N GLU A 311 -1.33 13.75 7.29
CA GLU A 311 -0.28 13.07 6.53
C GLU A 311 0.42 14.05 5.58
N GLU A 312 -0.35 14.85 4.85
CA GLU A 312 0.18 15.90 3.99
C GLU A 312 1.04 16.91 4.78
N GLU A 313 0.57 17.40 5.93
CA GLU A 313 1.34 18.28 6.81
C GLU A 313 2.69 17.65 7.21
N ILE A 314 2.67 16.39 7.68
CA ILE A 314 3.85 15.70 8.21
C ILE A 314 4.88 15.44 7.11
N THR A 315 4.45 14.97 5.94
CA THR A 315 5.36 14.76 4.80
C THR A 315 6.07 16.04 4.38
N ASN A 316 5.46 17.19 4.62
CA ASN A 316 6.01 18.51 4.34
C ASN A 316 7.00 19.02 5.40
N TYR A 317 7.26 18.29 6.48
CA TYR A 317 8.28 18.71 7.45
C TYR A 317 9.67 18.84 6.80
N PRO A 318 10.46 19.87 7.16
CA PRO A 318 11.80 20.08 6.59
C PRO A 318 12.74 18.89 6.82
N GLU A 319 12.58 18.18 7.94
CA GLU A 319 13.42 17.02 8.28
C GLU A 319 13.26 15.83 7.31
N PHE A 320 12.24 15.87 6.45
CA PHE A 320 11.92 14.88 5.43
C PHE A 320 12.16 15.40 4.00
N ASN A 321 12.97 16.46 3.83
CA ASN A 321 13.49 16.91 2.54
C ASN A 321 15.01 17.09 2.62
N ARG A 322 15.77 16.13 2.10
CA ARG A 322 17.23 16.14 2.03
C ARG A 322 17.65 15.73 0.63
N ASN A 323 18.90 15.99 0.28
CA ASN A 323 19.46 15.54 -1.00
C ASN A 323 19.43 14.02 -1.15
N ASP A 324 19.64 13.25 -0.09
CA ASP A 324 19.66 11.78 -0.14
C ASP A 324 18.35 11.15 0.34
N PHE A 325 17.40 11.93 0.86
CA PHE A 325 16.15 11.40 1.40
C PHE A 325 14.99 12.40 1.24
N THR A 326 13.89 12.00 0.62
CA THR A 326 12.69 12.85 0.58
C THR A 326 11.41 12.04 0.78
N VAL A 327 10.39 12.69 1.33
CA VAL A 327 9.05 12.15 1.46
C VAL A 327 8.10 13.00 0.63
N VAL A 328 7.22 12.34 -0.12
CA VAL A 328 6.22 12.96 -0.98
C VAL A 328 4.85 12.38 -0.65
N PHE A 329 3.87 13.26 -0.46
CA PHE A 329 2.47 12.89 -0.29
C PHE A 329 1.81 12.55 -1.62
N ILE A 330 1.02 11.48 -1.65
CA ILE A 330 0.24 11.04 -2.80
C ILE A 330 -1.25 10.97 -2.38
N PRO A 331 -2.08 11.97 -2.75
CA PRO A 331 -3.48 12.04 -2.33
C PRO A 331 -4.43 11.17 -3.16
N LEU A 332 -3.92 10.20 -3.94
CA LEU A 332 -4.66 9.47 -4.98
C LEU A 332 -6.03 8.90 -4.55
N LEU A 333 -6.18 8.52 -3.28
CA LEU A 333 -7.42 7.94 -2.74
C LEU A 333 -8.21 8.91 -1.85
N LYS A 334 -7.78 10.17 -1.73
CA LYS A 334 -8.40 11.18 -0.86
C LYS A 334 -9.88 11.42 -1.24
N ARG A 335 -10.15 11.51 -2.54
CA ARG A 335 -11.48 11.74 -3.14
C ARG A 335 -11.89 10.62 -4.10
N SER A 336 -11.37 9.42 -3.90
CA SER A 336 -11.78 8.25 -4.71
C SER A 336 -13.25 7.90 -4.48
N SER A 337 -13.99 7.67 -5.56
CA SER A 337 -15.34 7.13 -5.51
C SER A 337 -15.39 5.69 -5.99
N ILE A 338 -16.50 5.00 -5.71
CA ILE A 338 -16.79 3.69 -6.29
C ILE A 338 -17.58 3.92 -7.58
N PRO A 339 -17.22 3.29 -8.71
CA PRO A 339 -17.98 3.40 -9.94
C PRO A 339 -19.43 2.97 -9.71
N SER A 340 -20.37 3.56 -10.44
CA SER A 340 -21.78 3.19 -10.34
C SER A 340 -22.39 2.98 -11.72
N PHE A 341 -23.23 1.97 -11.85
CA PHE A 341 -24.07 1.71 -13.02
C PHE A 341 -25.54 1.75 -12.60
N LEU A 342 -26.36 2.55 -13.30
CA LEU A 342 -27.79 2.74 -12.97
C LEU A 342 -28.03 3.13 -11.49
N ASN A 343 -27.18 4.00 -10.93
CA ASN A 343 -27.20 4.42 -9.51
C ASN A 343 -26.91 3.32 -8.49
N LEU A 344 -26.42 2.16 -8.91
CA LEU A 344 -25.93 1.10 -8.04
C LEU A 344 -24.39 1.02 -8.12
N PRO A 345 -23.70 0.80 -6.99
CA PRO A 345 -22.25 0.59 -6.99
C PRO A 345 -21.87 -0.60 -7.88
N ASP A 346 -20.88 -0.41 -8.74
CA ASP A 346 -20.29 -1.47 -9.54
C ASP A 346 -19.33 -2.28 -8.66
N LEU A 347 -19.86 -3.38 -8.15
CA LEU A 347 -19.13 -4.29 -7.28
C LEU A 347 -18.04 -5.08 -8.00
N SER A 348 -17.93 -5.01 -9.33
CA SER A 348 -16.87 -5.67 -10.11
C SER A 348 -15.47 -5.09 -9.87
N TYR A 349 -15.35 -4.04 -9.07
CA TYR A 349 -14.08 -3.43 -8.65
C TYR A 349 -13.57 -3.99 -7.32
N PHE A 350 -14.34 -4.83 -6.64
CA PHE A 350 -13.96 -5.41 -5.37
C PHE A 350 -13.66 -6.91 -5.49
N ALA A 351 -12.90 -7.40 -4.52
CA ALA A 351 -12.72 -8.81 -4.22
C ALA A 351 -14.05 -9.43 -3.73
N TYR A 352 -14.06 -10.74 -3.48
CA TYR A 352 -15.26 -11.48 -3.09
C TYR A 352 -15.93 -10.97 -1.81
N ASP A 353 -15.19 -10.31 -0.92
CA ASP A 353 -15.73 -9.67 0.30
C ASP A 353 -16.42 -8.33 0.04
N TYR A 354 -16.36 -7.83 -1.19
CA TYR A 354 -16.80 -6.51 -1.60
C TYR A 354 -16.22 -5.38 -0.75
N PHE A 355 -15.04 -5.59 -0.16
CA PHE A 355 -14.38 -4.70 0.79
C PHE A 355 -12.98 -4.36 0.31
N HIS A 356 -12.17 -5.38 -0.01
CA HIS A 356 -10.85 -5.21 -0.62
C HIS A 356 -10.96 -5.00 -2.13
N PHE A 357 -9.97 -4.35 -2.71
CA PHE A 357 -9.86 -4.16 -4.15
C PHE A 357 -9.46 -5.48 -4.85
N ASN A 358 -10.05 -5.76 -6.01
CA ASN A 358 -9.59 -6.87 -6.85
C ASN A 358 -8.43 -6.44 -7.78
N GLN A 359 -7.96 -7.37 -8.62
CA GLN A 359 -6.83 -7.12 -9.51
C GLN A 359 -7.05 -5.91 -10.43
N LYS A 360 -8.24 -5.76 -11.04
CA LYS A 360 -8.58 -4.60 -11.89
C LYS A 360 -8.44 -3.27 -11.14
N SER A 361 -8.94 -3.18 -9.91
CA SER A 361 -8.81 -1.97 -9.09
C SER A 361 -7.36 -1.72 -8.67
N HIS A 362 -6.57 -2.77 -8.42
CA HIS A 362 -5.13 -2.63 -8.20
C HIS A 362 -4.38 -2.12 -9.44
N ALA A 363 -4.84 -2.47 -10.65
CA ALA A 363 -4.29 -1.91 -11.89
C ALA A 363 -4.57 -0.40 -12.02
N LEU A 364 -5.79 0.04 -11.67
CA LEU A 364 -6.15 1.46 -11.63
C LEU A 364 -5.35 2.23 -10.58
N PHE A 365 -5.19 1.62 -9.40
CA PHE A 365 -4.35 2.17 -8.34
C PHE A 365 -2.89 2.33 -8.81
N ALA A 366 -2.33 1.33 -9.48
CA ALA A 366 -0.97 1.41 -10.02
C ALA A 366 -0.82 2.49 -11.09
N HIS A 367 -1.82 2.62 -11.98
CA HIS A 367 -1.88 3.67 -12.99
C HIS A 367 -1.88 5.07 -12.35
N GLY A 368 -2.83 5.32 -11.43
CA GLY A 368 -2.94 6.58 -10.71
C GLY A 368 -1.72 6.89 -9.85
N LEU A 369 -1.11 5.87 -9.22
CA LEU A 369 0.10 6.03 -8.42
C LEU A 369 1.29 6.44 -9.30
N TRP A 370 1.47 5.79 -10.45
CA TRP A 370 2.50 6.16 -11.41
C TRP A 370 2.35 7.61 -11.88
N ASN A 371 1.14 7.99 -12.31
CA ASN A 371 0.86 9.36 -12.71
C ASN A 371 1.12 10.34 -11.56
N GLY A 372 0.64 10.04 -10.35
CA GLY A 372 0.85 10.84 -9.16
C GLY A 372 2.32 11.06 -8.80
N ILE A 373 3.22 10.13 -9.15
CA ILE A 373 4.67 10.29 -8.96
C ILE A 373 5.26 11.33 -9.95
N LEU A 374 4.64 11.53 -11.11
CA LEU A 374 5.08 12.46 -12.16
C LEU A 374 4.33 13.80 -12.16
N GLU A 375 3.18 13.87 -11.48
CA GLU A 375 2.40 15.10 -11.34
C GLU A 375 3.07 16.12 -10.41
N PRO A 376 2.98 17.43 -10.72
CA PRO A 376 3.54 18.49 -9.88
C PRO A 376 2.97 18.50 -8.45
N ILE A 377 3.79 18.89 -7.48
CA ILE A 377 3.32 19.13 -6.10
C ILE A 377 2.23 20.22 -6.12
N GLY A 378 1.18 20.04 -5.32
CA GLY A 378 0.02 20.96 -5.27
C GLY A 378 -1.04 20.72 -6.36
N ASN A 379 -0.74 19.94 -7.40
CA ASN A 379 -1.70 19.58 -8.45
C ASN A 379 -1.58 18.09 -8.80
N LYS A 380 -1.47 17.25 -7.76
CA LYS A 380 -1.56 15.80 -7.88
C LYS A 380 -3.03 15.37 -7.88
N SER A 381 -3.34 14.33 -8.64
CA SER A 381 -4.66 13.74 -8.71
C SER A 381 -5.07 13.17 -7.35
N GLU A 382 -6.28 13.53 -6.90
CA GLU A 382 -6.84 13.08 -5.61
C GLU A 382 -7.81 11.90 -5.76
N THR A 383 -7.97 11.39 -6.98
CA THR A 383 -8.86 10.28 -7.31
C THR A 383 -8.26 9.44 -8.43
N TRP A 384 -8.56 8.14 -8.43
CA TRP A 384 -8.36 7.28 -9.60
C TRP A 384 -9.52 7.45 -10.59
N ASN A 385 -9.26 7.66 -11.88
CA ASN A 385 -10.34 7.75 -12.86
C ASN A 385 -10.68 6.35 -13.39
N HIS A 386 -11.94 5.98 -13.23
CA HIS A 386 -12.47 4.66 -13.59
C HIS A 386 -12.59 4.43 -15.09
N ASN A 387 -12.41 5.48 -15.90
CA ASN A 387 -12.47 5.45 -17.35
C ASN A 387 -11.06 5.45 -17.96
N THR A 388 -10.45 4.27 -17.98
CA THR A 388 -9.11 4.03 -18.52
C THR A 388 -8.93 4.45 -19.98
N LYS A 389 -10.02 4.51 -20.77
CA LYS A 389 -9.97 4.95 -22.18
C LYS A 389 -9.66 6.44 -22.34
N HIS A 390 -9.90 7.24 -21.31
CA HIS A 390 -9.67 8.69 -21.31
C HIS A 390 -8.55 9.11 -20.34
N GLU A 391 -8.07 8.18 -19.52
CA GLU A 391 -6.92 8.42 -18.66
C GLU A 391 -5.63 8.46 -19.49
N LYS A 392 -4.88 9.56 -19.38
CA LYS A 392 -3.58 9.70 -20.00
C LYS A 392 -2.53 9.03 -19.13
N PHE A 393 -1.81 8.06 -19.68
CA PHE A 393 -0.59 7.52 -19.07
C PHE A 393 0.52 8.58 -19.15
N LEU A 394 1.02 9.07 -18.01
CA LEU A 394 2.06 10.10 -17.98
C LEU A 394 3.44 9.50 -18.26
N CYS A 395 4.24 10.24 -19.01
CA CYS A 395 5.61 9.86 -19.38
C CYS A 395 6.57 11.00 -19.02
N PRO A 396 7.78 10.70 -18.50
CA PRO A 396 8.83 11.70 -18.37
C PRO A 396 9.16 12.33 -19.72
N THR A 397 9.47 13.62 -19.73
CA THR A 397 9.90 14.36 -20.93
C THR A 397 11.31 14.92 -20.73
N SER A 398 11.88 15.53 -21.77
CA SER A 398 13.18 16.21 -21.66
C SER A 398 13.13 17.39 -20.68
N GLU A 399 11.99 18.07 -20.59
CA GLU A 399 11.74 19.20 -19.70
C GLU A 399 11.43 18.74 -18.27
N ARG A 400 10.74 17.60 -18.13
CA ARG A 400 10.37 16.99 -16.84
C ARG A 400 10.83 15.53 -16.76
N PRO A 401 12.15 15.27 -16.69
CA PRO A 401 12.68 13.91 -16.73
C PRO A 401 12.67 13.22 -15.36
N PHE A 402 12.46 13.97 -14.28
CA PHE A 402 12.63 13.48 -12.91
C PHE A 402 11.30 13.10 -12.26
N LEU A 403 11.36 12.17 -11.30
CA LEU A 403 10.29 11.95 -10.35
C LEU A 403 10.04 13.26 -9.58
N VAL A 404 8.77 13.60 -9.39
CA VAL A 404 8.42 14.88 -8.77
C VAL A 404 8.64 14.81 -7.27
N THR A 405 9.40 15.77 -6.76
CA THR A 405 9.73 15.96 -5.35
C THR A 405 9.57 17.44 -4.99
N ARG A 406 9.60 17.77 -3.70
CA ARG A 406 9.55 19.17 -3.27
C ARG A 406 10.71 19.99 -3.83
N GLY A 407 11.93 19.45 -3.75
CA GLY A 407 13.15 20.14 -4.20
C GLY A 407 13.30 20.35 -5.71
N ASN A 408 12.45 19.74 -6.55
CA ASN A 408 12.42 20.02 -8.00
C ASN A 408 11.06 20.56 -8.49
N SER A 409 10.16 20.90 -7.57
CA SER A 409 8.85 21.52 -7.88
C SER A 409 8.83 23.03 -7.65
N GLU A 410 9.72 23.59 -6.82
CA GLU A 410 9.75 25.02 -6.46
C GLU A 410 10.15 25.97 -7.60
N ASN A 411 10.43 25.46 -8.81
CA ASN A 411 10.76 26.27 -10.01
C ASN A 411 9.75 26.12 -11.16
N ILE A 412 8.53 25.61 -10.90
CA ILE A 412 7.54 25.34 -11.97
C ILE A 412 6.58 26.54 -12.21
N ASP A 413 6.56 27.54 -11.33
CA ASP A 413 5.63 28.69 -11.44
C ASP A 413 6.20 29.93 -12.16
N GLU A 414 7.39 29.85 -12.78
CA GLU A 414 7.98 30.97 -13.55
C GLU A 414 8.39 30.58 -14.98
N THR A 415 7.44 30.11 -15.80
CA THR A 415 7.56 30.22 -17.28
C THR A 415 6.20 30.42 -17.95
#